data_AF-A0A192T5Q7-F1
#
_entry.id   AF-A0A192T5Q7-F1
#
_cell.length_a   1.000
_cell.length_b   1.000
_cell.length_c   1.000
_cell.angle_alpha   90.00
_cell.angle_beta   90.00
_cell.angle_gamma   90.00
#
_symmetry.space_group_name_H-M   'P 1'
#
loop_
_entity.id
_entity.type
_entity.pdbx_description
1 polymer ?
#
loop_
_entity_poly.entity_id
_entity_poly.type
_entity_poly.pdbx_seq_one_letter_code
_entity_poly.pdbx_strand_id
1 'polypeptide(L)'
;MTRFDVLTIGNAIVDIIARCDDQFLIDNKITKAAMNLIDAERAELLYSRMGPALEASGGSAGNTAAGVANLGGKAAYFGNVASDQLGDIFTHDIRAQGVHYQTRPKGTFPPTARSMIFVTEDGERSMNTYLGACVELGPEDVEADVVADAKVTYFEGYLWDPPRAKEAIRDCARIAHENGREMSMTLSDSFCVDRYRGEFLDLMRSGTVDIVFANRQEALALYQTEDFEEALNRIAADCKIAAVTMSENGAVILKGQERYYVDAIRIREVVDTTGAGDLFASGFLYGYTQGRSLEDCGKLGCLAAGIVIQQIGPRPMTSLSEAAKHAGLI
;
A
#
# COMPACT_ATOMS: atom_id res chain seq x y z
N MET A 1 -19.41 14.16 13.26
CA MET A 1 -18.78 13.86 11.95
C MET A 1 -17.34 13.50 12.23
N THR A 2 -16.82 12.41 11.66
CA THR A 2 -15.39 12.05 11.76
C THR A 2 -14.52 13.08 11.03
N ARG A 3 -13.26 13.25 11.45
CA ARG A 3 -12.31 14.16 10.78
C ARG A 3 -11.72 13.55 9.52
N PHE A 4 -11.48 12.24 9.54
CA PHE A 4 -10.85 11.51 8.45
C PHE A 4 -11.74 10.35 7.98
N ASP A 5 -11.66 10.09 6.69
CA ASP A 5 -12.23 8.89 6.08
C ASP A 5 -11.25 7.73 6.25
N VAL A 6 -9.98 7.94 5.89
CA VAL A 6 -8.94 6.91 5.95
C VAL A 6 -7.69 7.45 6.62
N LEU A 7 -7.28 6.83 7.72
CA LEU A 7 -5.91 6.91 8.21
C LEU A 7 -5.12 5.75 7.59
N THR A 8 -3.89 6.00 7.17
CA THR A 8 -2.98 4.99 6.64
C THR A 8 -1.68 4.98 7.44
N ILE A 9 -1.07 3.80 7.65
CA ILE A 9 0.18 3.65 8.41
C ILE A 9 1.12 2.77 7.60
N GLY A 10 2.34 3.23 7.36
CA GLY A 10 3.30 2.47 6.56
C GLY A 10 4.73 3.00 6.59
N ASN A 11 5.60 2.34 5.84
CA ASN A 11 6.97 2.75 5.66
C ASN A 11 7.02 4.01 4.76
N ALA A 12 7.51 5.13 5.29
CA ALA A 12 7.66 6.37 4.54
C ALA A 12 8.91 6.33 3.66
N ILE A 13 8.71 6.09 2.37
CA ILE A 13 9.77 5.78 1.40
C ILE A 13 9.75 6.78 0.25
N VAL A 14 10.93 7.20 -0.21
CA VAL A 14 11.09 7.83 -1.53
C VAL A 14 11.56 6.79 -2.53
N ASP A 15 10.85 6.67 -3.65
CA ASP A 15 11.18 5.75 -4.73
C ASP A 15 12.19 6.41 -5.67
N ILE A 16 13.19 5.64 -6.08
CA ILE A 16 14.18 5.98 -7.10
C ILE A 16 13.95 5.01 -8.23
N ILE A 17 13.48 5.49 -9.37
CA ILE A 17 12.88 4.65 -10.42
C ILE A 17 13.71 4.73 -11.70
N ALA A 18 14.08 3.59 -12.26
CA ALA A 18 14.71 3.50 -13.57
C ALA A 18 14.22 2.27 -14.35
N ARG A 19 14.36 2.33 -15.67
CA ARG A 19 14.11 1.18 -16.55
C ARG A 19 15.32 0.24 -16.55
N CYS A 20 15.08 -1.06 -16.68
CA CYS A 20 16.13 -2.05 -16.92
C CYS A 20 15.63 -3.16 -17.87
N ASP A 21 16.56 -3.97 -18.37
CA ASP A 21 16.22 -5.23 -19.03
C ASP A 21 16.11 -6.38 -18.00
N ASP A 22 15.58 -7.53 -18.42
CA ASP A 22 15.45 -8.69 -17.55
C ASP A 22 16.82 -9.24 -17.10
N GLN A 23 17.86 -9.10 -17.92
CA GLN A 23 19.21 -9.59 -17.62
C GLN A 23 19.81 -8.84 -16.43
N PHE A 24 19.53 -7.55 -16.29
CA PHE A 24 19.94 -6.74 -15.15
C PHE A 24 19.41 -7.34 -13.84
N LEU A 25 18.15 -7.77 -13.79
CA LEU A 25 17.57 -8.40 -12.59
C LEU A 25 18.30 -9.70 -12.24
N ILE A 26 18.62 -10.52 -13.25
CA ILE A 26 19.34 -11.79 -13.10
C ILE A 26 20.76 -11.55 -12.58
N ASP A 27 21.52 -10.68 -13.25
CA ASP A 27 22.92 -10.38 -12.94
C ASP A 27 23.10 -9.77 -11.54
N ASN A 28 22.08 -9.04 -11.09
CA ASN A 28 22.06 -8.42 -9.78
C ASN A 28 21.32 -9.25 -8.74
N LYS A 29 20.79 -10.44 -9.05
CA LYS A 29 20.03 -11.29 -8.10
C LYS A 29 18.85 -10.54 -7.44
N ILE A 30 18.11 -9.79 -8.24
CA ILE A 30 16.90 -9.10 -7.81
C ILE A 30 15.72 -10.02 -8.12
N THR A 31 14.89 -10.31 -7.11
CA THR A 31 13.68 -11.10 -7.33
C THR A 31 12.66 -10.24 -8.07
N LYS A 32 12.28 -10.66 -9.28
CA LYS A 32 11.31 -9.95 -10.12
C LYS A 32 9.94 -9.88 -9.43
N ALA A 33 9.22 -8.77 -9.58
CA ALA A 33 7.89 -8.52 -9.02
C ALA A 33 7.80 -8.50 -7.48
N ALA A 34 8.92 -8.57 -6.76
CA ALA A 34 8.94 -8.64 -5.30
C ALA A 34 9.46 -7.35 -4.64
N MET A 35 9.27 -7.27 -3.33
CA MET A 35 10.00 -6.35 -2.45
C MET A 35 11.23 -7.03 -1.84
N ASN A 36 12.42 -6.61 -2.27
CA ASN A 36 13.69 -7.11 -1.77
C ASN A 36 14.22 -6.15 -0.68
N LEU A 37 14.27 -6.61 0.58
CA LEU A 37 14.93 -5.85 1.64
C LEU A 37 16.44 -5.87 1.44
N ILE A 38 17.07 -4.70 1.61
CA ILE A 38 18.51 -4.53 1.44
C ILE A 38 19.10 -3.68 2.57
N ASP A 39 20.36 -3.92 2.89
CA ASP A 39 21.14 -3.06 3.78
C ASP A 39 21.72 -1.84 3.04
N ALA A 40 22.44 -0.98 3.77
CA ALA A 40 23.03 0.23 3.20
C ALA A 40 24.13 -0.06 2.16
N GLU A 41 24.96 -1.09 2.37
CA GLU A 41 26.03 -1.46 1.43
C GLU A 41 25.42 -1.91 0.10
N ARG A 42 24.39 -2.76 0.17
CA ARG A 42 23.65 -3.23 -0.99
C ARG A 42 22.90 -2.10 -1.70
N ALA A 43 22.42 -1.10 -0.95
CA ALA A 43 21.78 0.08 -1.53
C ALA A 43 22.75 0.90 -2.39
N GLU A 44 23.94 1.21 -1.87
CA GLU A 44 24.97 1.91 -2.63
C GLU A 44 25.44 1.10 -3.85
N LEU A 45 25.60 -0.21 -3.69
CA LEU A 45 25.99 -1.10 -4.79
C LEU A 45 24.97 -1.09 -5.94
N LEU A 46 23.69 -1.25 -5.62
CA LEU A 46 22.63 -1.24 -6.65
C LEU A 46 22.51 0.13 -7.30
N TYR A 47 22.59 1.21 -6.52
CA TYR A 47 22.52 2.57 -7.06
C TYR A 47 23.69 2.87 -8.00
N SER A 48 24.90 2.38 -7.70
CA SER A 48 26.07 2.53 -8.59
C SER A 48 25.92 1.84 -9.96
N ARG A 49 25.01 0.86 -10.06
CA ARG A 49 24.70 0.11 -11.28
C ARG A 49 23.43 0.59 -11.97
N MET A 50 22.66 1.45 -11.30
CA MET A 50 21.41 1.99 -11.81
C MET A 50 21.69 3.02 -12.91
N GLY A 51 20.87 3.00 -13.96
CA GLY A 51 20.88 4.07 -14.95
C GLY A 51 20.35 5.40 -14.39
N PRO A 52 20.24 6.44 -15.22
CA PRO A 52 19.56 7.67 -14.83
C PRO A 52 18.16 7.38 -14.29
N ALA A 53 17.84 7.97 -13.14
CA ALA A 53 16.61 7.67 -12.41
C ALA A 53 15.74 8.92 -12.21
N LEU A 54 14.49 8.68 -11.82
CA LEU A 54 13.52 9.66 -11.35
C LEU A 54 13.23 9.38 -9.87
N GLU A 55 13.22 10.42 -9.05
CA GLU A 55 12.73 10.35 -7.68
C GLU A 55 11.24 10.73 -7.58
N ALA A 56 10.47 9.94 -6.83
CA ALA A 56 9.08 10.22 -6.50
C ALA A 56 8.76 9.72 -5.10
N SER A 57 7.96 10.45 -4.32
CA SER A 57 7.50 9.93 -3.03
C SER A 57 6.64 8.68 -3.21
N GLY A 58 6.98 7.63 -2.44
CA GLY A 58 6.35 6.32 -2.51
C GLY A 58 5.79 5.88 -1.15
N GLY A 59 6.08 4.63 -0.77
CA GLY A 59 5.53 3.96 0.42
C GLY A 59 4.08 3.54 0.18
N SER A 60 3.78 2.23 0.29
CA SER A 60 2.51 1.66 -0.13
C SER A 60 1.29 2.35 0.51
N ALA A 61 1.28 2.51 1.82
CA ALA A 61 0.24 3.23 2.55
C ALA A 61 0.25 4.75 2.27
N GLY A 62 1.43 5.34 2.04
CA GLY A 62 1.54 6.75 1.65
C GLY A 62 0.88 7.02 0.29
N ASN A 63 1.08 6.11 -0.67
CA ASN A 63 0.41 6.11 -1.97
C ASN A 63 -1.11 5.93 -1.79
N THR A 64 -1.52 4.99 -0.93
CA THR A 64 -2.95 4.79 -0.63
C THR A 64 -3.60 6.06 -0.08
N ALA A 65 -2.96 6.75 0.86
CA ALA A 65 -3.43 8.00 1.46
C ALA A 65 -3.60 9.10 0.40
N ALA A 66 -2.57 9.28 -0.44
CA ALA A 66 -2.57 10.26 -1.51
C ALA A 66 -3.69 9.97 -2.53
N GLY A 67 -3.92 8.71 -2.88
CA GLY A 67 -5.02 8.31 -3.77
C GLY A 67 -6.40 8.61 -3.18
N VAL A 68 -6.61 8.36 -1.88
CA VAL A 68 -7.87 8.73 -1.20
C VAL A 68 -8.09 10.24 -1.24
N ALA A 69 -7.05 11.03 -0.97
CA ALA A 69 -7.13 12.49 -1.02
C ALA A 69 -7.42 13.01 -2.44
N ASN A 70 -6.80 12.42 -3.46
CA ASN A 70 -7.00 12.77 -4.88
C ASN A 70 -8.44 12.45 -5.36
N LEU A 71 -9.05 11.38 -4.85
CA LEU A 71 -10.48 11.06 -5.03
C LEU A 71 -11.43 12.02 -4.30
N GLY A 72 -10.90 12.89 -3.43
CA GLY A 72 -11.66 13.87 -2.66
C GLY A 72 -12.06 13.41 -1.25
N GLY A 73 -11.55 12.26 -0.79
CA GLY A 73 -11.69 11.82 0.60
C GLY A 73 -10.74 12.56 1.54
N LYS A 74 -10.97 12.45 2.85
CA LYS A 74 -10.12 13.04 3.88
C LYS A 74 -9.14 12.00 4.42
N ALA A 75 -7.87 12.11 4.03
CA ALA A 75 -6.84 11.16 4.41
C ALA A 75 -5.90 11.69 5.51
N ALA A 76 -5.40 10.78 6.33
CA ALA A 76 -4.26 10.98 7.23
C ALA A 76 -3.21 9.88 7.01
N TYR A 77 -1.96 10.14 7.39
CA TYR A 77 -0.85 9.20 7.27
C TYR A 77 0.06 9.25 8.49
N PHE A 78 0.51 8.09 8.95
CA PHE A 78 1.63 7.94 9.88
C PHE A 78 2.78 7.19 9.19
N GLY A 79 3.98 7.75 9.30
CA GLY A 79 5.20 7.14 8.75
C GLY A 79 6.42 7.97 9.14
N ASN A 80 7.53 7.32 9.47
CA ASN A 80 8.70 8.00 9.99
C ASN A 80 9.75 8.27 8.89
N VAL A 81 10.11 9.55 8.72
CA VAL A 81 11.20 10.01 7.86
C VAL A 81 12.34 10.56 8.72
N ALA A 82 13.51 10.81 8.11
CA ALA A 82 14.58 11.54 8.75
C ALA A 82 14.47 13.06 8.48
N SER A 83 15.19 13.85 9.27
CA SER A 83 15.42 15.27 9.02
C SER A 83 16.50 15.44 7.94
N ASP A 84 16.17 15.07 6.71
CA ASP A 84 17.02 15.14 5.53
C ASP A 84 16.24 15.55 4.28
N GLN A 85 16.94 15.70 3.14
CA GLN A 85 16.32 16.18 1.89
C GLN A 85 15.24 15.23 1.36
N LEU A 86 15.42 13.92 1.49
CA LEU A 86 14.42 12.94 1.05
C LEU A 86 13.18 12.97 1.96
N GLY A 87 13.38 13.17 3.27
CA GLY A 87 12.31 13.35 4.24
C GLY A 87 11.52 14.63 4.00
N ASP A 88 12.21 15.72 3.64
CA ASP A 88 11.58 16.99 3.25
C ASP A 88 10.74 16.83 1.98
N ILE A 89 11.23 16.11 0.96
CA ILE A 89 10.48 15.78 -0.26
C ILE A 89 9.24 14.96 0.07
N PHE A 90 9.39 13.86 0.84
CA PHE A 90 8.27 13.02 1.24
C PHE A 90 7.20 13.80 1.99
N THR A 91 7.63 14.62 2.96
CA THR A 91 6.76 15.46 3.78
C THR A 91 6.03 16.48 2.92
N HIS A 92 6.71 17.11 1.96
CA HIS A 92 6.11 18.04 1.03
C HIS A 92 5.03 17.36 0.19
N ASP A 93 5.38 16.28 -0.51
CA ASP A 93 4.50 15.65 -1.49
C ASP A 93 3.19 15.14 -0.87
N ILE A 94 3.27 14.46 0.28
CA ILE A 94 2.07 13.92 0.93
C ILE A 94 1.16 15.02 1.48
N ARG A 95 1.74 16.08 2.05
CA ARG A 95 0.96 17.24 2.54
C ARG A 95 0.39 18.08 1.39
N ALA A 96 1.10 18.19 0.27
CA ALA A 96 0.63 18.90 -0.92
C ALA A 96 -0.59 18.22 -1.57
N GLN A 97 -0.74 16.90 -1.41
CA GLN A 97 -1.97 16.18 -1.76
C GLN A 97 -3.15 16.45 -0.80
N GLY A 98 -2.93 17.19 0.30
CA GLY A 98 -3.95 17.47 1.31
C GLY A 98 -4.09 16.39 2.38
N VAL A 99 -3.16 15.44 2.45
CA VAL A 99 -3.13 14.40 3.50
C VAL A 99 -2.62 15.02 4.81
N HIS A 100 -3.30 14.71 5.91
CA HIS A 100 -2.80 15.05 7.25
C HIS A 100 -1.60 14.17 7.62
N TYR A 101 -0.41 14.77 7.74
CA TYR A 101 0.81 14.07 8.09
C TYR A 101 1.60 14.89 9.12
N GLN A 102 1.76 14.39 10.35
CA GLN A 102 2.41 15.13 11.45
C GLN A 102 3.48 14.32 12.20
N THR A 103 3.76 13.08 11.80
CA THR A 103 4.86 12.29 12.36
C THR A 103 6.17 13.07 12.28
N ARG A 104 6.88 13.16 13.41
CA ARG A 104 8.07 14.01 13.52
C ARG A 104 9.33 13.19 13.29
N PRO A 105 10.29 13.68 12.48
CA PRO A 105 11.58 13.01 12.34
C PRO A 105 12.34 13.03 13.68
N LYS A 106 13.04 11.93 13.98
CA LYS A 106 13.78 11.71 15.24
C LYS A 106 15.25 12.11 15.17
N GLY A 107 15.70 12.54 14.00
CA GLY A 107 17.07 12.93 13.70
C GLY A 107 17.34 12.79 12.21
N THR A 108 18.60 12.95 11.81
CA THR A 108 19.05 12.77 10.42
C THR A 108 19.50 11.34 10.14
N PHE A 109 19.73 10.52 11.17
CA PHE A 109 20.21 9.13 11.04
C PHE A 109 19.35 8.16 11.86
N PRO A 110 19.01 6.98 11.30
CA PRO A 110 19.24 6.57 9.91
C PRO A 110 18.50 7.48 8.91
N PRO A 111 18.98 7.63 7.65
CA PRO A 111 18.39 8.56 6.69
C PRO A 111 17.00 8.07 6.26
N THR A 112 16.23 8.94 5.60
CA THR A 112 14.92 8.58 5.06
C THR A 112 15.01 7.34 4.16
N ALA A 113 14.01 6.48 4.26
CA ALA A 113 13.98 5.23 3.51
C ALA A 113 13.93 5.50 2.01
N ARG A 114 14.60 4.64 1.23
CA ARG A 114 14.50 4.69 -0.22
C ARG A 114 14.35 3.30 -0.84
N SER A 115 13.60 3.22 -1.93
CA SER A 115 13.49 2.00 -2.73
C SER A 115 14.02 2.25 -4.14
N MET A 116 14.99 1.46 -4.58
CA MET A 116 15.38 1.43 -5.99
C MET A 116 14.43 0.49 -6.72
N ILE A 117 13.61 1.07 -7.58
CA ILE A 117 12.60 0.36 -8.36
C ILE A 117 13.09 0.24 -9.79
N PHE A 118 13.21 -1.01 -10.23
CA PHE A 118 13.58 -1.35 -11.59
C PHE A 118 12.33 -1.81 -12.34
N VAL A 119 11.98 -1.09 -13.39
CA VAL A 119 10.82 -1.37 -14.24
C VAL A 119 11.29 -2.03 -15.54
N THR A 120 10.82 -3.25 -15.80
CA THR A 120 11.13 -4.00 -17.03
C THR A 120 10.22 -3.64 -18.20
N GLU A 121 10.53 -4.09 -19.41
CA GLU A 121 9.77 -3.74 -20.64
C GLU A 121 8.28 -4.15 -20.58
N ASP A 122 7.96 -5.19 -19.81
CA ASP A 122 6.58 -5.64 -19.55
C ASP A 122 5.83 -4.74 -18.53
N GLY A 123 6.47 -3.70 -18.01
CA GLY A 123 5.94 -2.80 -16.99
C GLY A 123 5.96 -3.38 -15.58
N GLU A 124 6.46 -4.61 -15.38
CA GLU A 124 6.61 -5.19 -14.05
C GLU A 124 7.66 -4.43 -13.24
N ARG A 125 7.40 -4.25 -11.93
CA ARG A 125 8.31 -3.53 -11.03
C ARG A 125 9.00 -4.46 -10.03
N SER A 126 10.31 -4.28 -9.85
CA SER A 126 11.12 -5.03 -8.88
C SER A 126 11.78 -4.06 -7.90
N MET A 127 11.39 -4.14 -6.63
CA MET A 127 11.73 -3.13 -5.61
C MET A 127 12.89 -3.60 -4.74
N ASN A 128 13.80 -2.68 -4.39
CA ASN A 128 14.94 -2.94 -3.52
C ASN A 128 15.01 -1.86 -2.44
N THR A 129 14.52 -2.18 -1.26
CA THR A 129 14.18 -1.19 -0.22
C THR A 129 15.18 -1.22 0.93
N TYR A 130 15.81 -0.07 1.16
CA TYR A 130 16.53 0.20 2.39
C TYR A 130 15.61 0.98 3.34
N LEU A 131 15.28 0.37 4.49
CA LEU A 131 14.26 0.88 5.41
C LEU A 131 14.64 2.17 6.15
N GLY A 132 15.93 2.47 6.34
CA GLY A 132 16.36 3.73 6.96
C GLY A 132 15.56 4.12 8.21
N ALA A 133 15.07 5.36 8.25
CA ALA A 133 14.24 5.93 9.31
C ALA A 133 12.94 5.14 9.63
N CYS A 134 12.44 4.29 8.73
CA CYS A 134 11.22 3.51 8.99
C CYS A 134 11.39 2.55 10.18
N VAL A 135 12.61 2.10 10.49
CA VAL A 135 12.87 1.20 11.64
C VAL A 135 12.59 1.86 12.99
N GLU A 136 12.49 3.19 13.02
CA GLU A 136 12.22 3.96 14.23
C GLU A 136 10.74 4.19 14.47
N LEU A 137 9.85 3.85 13.52
CA LEU A 137 8.40 3.99 13.71
C LEU A 137 7.93 3.10 14.87
N GLY A 138 7.19 3.69 15.81
CA GLY A 138 6.72 3.02 17.02
C GLY A 138 5.48 3.66 17.66
N PRO A 139 5.03 3.12 18.81
CA PRO A 139 3.84 3.62 19.52
C PRO A 139 3.85 5.11 19.83
N GLU A 140 5.04 5.71 20.03
CA GLU A 140 5.22 7.14 20.26
C GLU A 140 4.73 8.02 19.09
N ASP A 141 4.60 7.45 17.89
CA ASP A 141 4.17 8.17 16.69
C ASP A 141 2.65 8.09 16.46
N VAL A 142 1.91 7.39 17.32
CA VAL A 142 0.46 7.23 17.21
C VAL A 142 -0.26 8.47 17.74
N GLU A 143 -0.84 9.25 16.85
CA GLU A 143 -1.76 10.34 17.21
C GLU A 143 -3.16 9.76 17.50
N ALA A 144 -3.41 9.42 18.77
CA ALA A 144 -4.62 8.71 19.19
C ALA A 144 -5.93 9.41 18.79
N ASP A 145 -5.96 10.74 18.76
CA ASP A 145 -7.13 11.51 18.33
C ASP A 145 -7.39 11.36 16.82
N VAL A 146 -6.35 11.19 16.01
CA VAL A 146 -6.48 10.94 14.56
C VAL A 146 -7.04 9.54 14.32
N VAL A 147 -6.56 8.52 15.05
CA VAL A 147 -7.07 7.14 14.98
C VAL A 147 -8.55 7.08 15.37
N ALA A 148 -8.92 7.71 16.50
CA ALA A 148 -10.30 7.72 16.99
C ALA A 148 -11.29 8.42 16.03
N ASP A 149 -10.81 9.39 15.26
CA ASP A 149 -11.58 10.21 14.33
C ASP A 149 -11.48 9.78 12.86
N ALA A 150 -10.82 8.66 12.56
CA ALA A 150 -10.78 8.07 11.22
C ALA A 150 -11.82 6.95 11.09
N LYS A 151 -12.59 6.90 9.99
CA LYS A 151 -13.57 5.81 9.77
C LYS A 151 -12.88 4.46 9.61
N VAL A 152 -11.78 4.43 8.84
CA VAL A 152 -10.93 3.25 8.65
C VAL A 152 -9.47 3.60 8.93
N THR A 153 -8.76 2.75 9.65
CA THR A 153 -7.30 2.79 9.75
C THR A 153 -6.71 1.61 8.97
N TYR A 154 -5.97 1.91 7.89
CA TYR A 154 -5.34 0.96 6.99
C TYR A 154 -3.83 0.88 7.24
N PHE A 155 -3.21 -0.30 7.17
CA PHE A 155 -1.77 -0.44 7.32
C PHE A 155 -1.13 -1.48 6.38
N GLU A 156 0.18 -1.36 6.19
CA GLU A 156 0.98 -2.31 5.42
C GLU A 156 1.37 -3.53 6.25
N GLY A 157 1.24 -4.74 5.68
CA GLY A 157 1.95 -5.93 6.16
C GLY A 157 3.47 -5.73 6.23
N TYR A 158 4.06 -4.89 5.36
CA TYR A 158 5.47 -4.50 5.42
C TYR A 158 5.93 -3.90 6.77
N LEU A 159 5.01 -3.42 7.61
CA LEU A 159 5.34 -2.92 8.96
C LEU A 159 5.75 -4.01 9.95
N TRP A 160 5.72 -5.29 9.55
CA TRP A 160 6.27 -6.38 10.34
C TRP A 160 7.79 -6.54 10.21
N ASP A 161 8.39 -5.98 9.16
CA ASP A 161 9.85 -5.96 8.97
C ASP A 161 10.57 -5.00 9.95
N PRO A 162 10.15 -3.72 10.14
CA PRO A 162 10.71 -2.87 11.19
C PRO A 162 10.32 -3.37 12.60
N PRO A 163 11.18 -3.17 13.61
CA PRO A 163 11.09 -3.90 14.88
C PRO A 163 9.87 -3.53 15.75
N ARG A 164 9.46 -2.25 15.74
CA ARG A 164 8.50 -1.69 16.70
C ARG A 164 7.18 -1.25 16.09
N ALA A 165 7.06 -1.19 14.77
CA ALA A 165 5.83 -0.69 14.13
C ALA A 165 4.61 -1.57 14.42
N LYS A 166 4.79 -2.89 14.61
CA LYS A 166 3.70 -3.79 15.05
C LYS A 166 3.08 -3.41 16.40
N GLU A 167 3.84 -2.77 17.28
CA GLU A 167 3.31 -2.25 18.56
C GLU A 167 2.37 -1.06 18.30
N ALA A 168 2.78 -0.13 17.42
CA ALA A 168 1.94 1.00 17.00
C ALA A 168 0.64 0.54 16.35
N ILE A 169 0.69 -0.51 15.51
CA ILE A 169 -0.50 -1.09 14.87
C ILE A 169 -1.47 -1.69 15.90
N ARG A 170 -0.97 -2.38 16.92
CA ARG A 170 -1.81 -2.92 18.01
C ARG A 170 -2.49 -1.81 18.80
N ASP A 171 -1.79 -0.71 19.06
CA ASP A 171 -2.39 0.47 19.70
C ASP A 171 -3.46 1.11 18.81
N CYS A 172 -3.20 1.25 17.51
CA CYS A 172 -4.17 1.77 16.55
C CYS A 172 -5.42 0.90 16.48
N ALA A 173 -5.27 -0.42 16.41
CA ALA A 173 -6.41 -1.35 16.38
C ALA A 173 -7.28 -1.20 17.63
N ARG A 174 -6.65 -1.17 18.82
CA ARG A 174 -7.35 -0.94 20.08
C ARG A 174 -8.13 0.38 20.06
N ILE A 175 -7.47 1.50 19.72
CA ILE A 175 -8.10 2.83 19.71
C ILE A 175 -9.24 2.90 18.67
N ALA A 176 -9.02 2.37 17.46
CA ALA A 176 -10.01 2.34 16.40
C ALA A 176 -11.28 1.58 16.84
N HIS A 177 -11.12 0.35 17.33
CA HIS A 177 -12.25 -0.48 17.77
C HIS A 177 -12.97 0.07 19.00
N GLU A 178 -12.25 0.62 19.99
CA GLU A 178 -12.85 1.32 21.15
C GLU A 178 -13.74 2.50 20.73
N ASN A 179 -13.47 3.09 19.56
CA ASN A 179 -14.25 4.21 18.99
C ASN A 179 -15.24 3.76 17.89
N GLY A 180 -15.44 2.46 17.70
CA GLY A 180 -16.34 1.91 16.69
C GLY A 180 -15.90 2.22 15.25
N ARG A 181 -14.59 2.19 15.00
CA ARG A 181 -13.95 2.33 13.68
C ARG A 181 -13.49 0.96 13.19
N GLU A 182 -13.10 0.87 11.92
CA GLU A 182 -12.62 -0.38 11.33
C GLU A 182 -11.12 -0.34 11.04
N MET A 183 -10.49 -1.50 11.13
CA MET A 183 -9.09 -1.73 10.79
C MET A 183 -8.99 -2.44 9.45
N SER A 184 -8.02 -2.03 8.64
CA SER A 184 -7.72 -2.64 7.36
C SER A 184 -6.23 -2.90 7.18
N MET A 185 -5.87 -3.90 6.40
CA MET A 185 -4.49 -4.15 6.03
C MET A 185 -4.33 -4.60 4.58
N THR A 186 -3.16 -4.37 4.00
CA THR A 186 -2.71 -5.08 2.79
C THR A 186 -1.70 -6.16 3.15
N LEU A 187 -1.79 -7.32 2.49
CA LEU A 187 -0.78 -8.38 2.58
C LEU A 187 0.57 -7.99 1.97
N SER A 188 0.62 -6.89 1.21
CA SER A 188 1.81 -6.17 0.74
C SER A 188 2.65 -6.85 -0.34
N ASP A 189 3.12 -8.07 -0.08
CA ASP A 189 3.97 -8.86 -0.99
C ASP A 189 4.02 -10.32 -0.53
N SER A 190 4.10 -11.26 -1.48
CA SER A 190 4.04 -12.69 -1.17
C SER A 190 5.20 -13.19 -0.30
N PHE A 191 6.39 -12.58 -0.38
CA PHE A 191 7.51 -12.91 0.51
C PHE A 191 7.31 -12.29 1.89
N CYS A 192 6.70 -11.11 2.00
CA CYS A 192 6.27 -10.55 3.27
C CYS A 192 5.25 -11.47 3.96
N VAL A 193 4.27 -11.97 3.20
CA VAL A 193 3.32 -12.97 3.67
C VAL A 193 4.01 -14.24 4.15
N ASP A 194 5.01 -14.76 3.42
CA ASP A 194 5.72 -15.96 3.86
C ASP A 194 6.47 -15.74 5.19
N ARG A 195 7.12 -14.57 5.37
CA ARG A 195 7.81 -14.20 6.61
C ARG A 195 6.86 -14.12 7.82
N TYR A 196 5.65 -13.60 7.63
CA TYR A 196 4.73 -13.24 8.72
C TYR A 196 3.38 -13.96 8.69
N ARG A 197 3.27 -15.05 7.94
CA ARG A 197 2.01 -15.80 7.71
C ARG A 197 1.21 -16.02 8.98
N GLY A 198 1.85 -16.53 10.03
CA GLY A 198 1.19 -16.81 11.31
C GLY A 198 0.66 -15.55 11.99
N GLU A 199 1.43 -14.46 11.97
CA GLU A 199 1.00 -13.18 12.56
C GLU A 199 -0.15 -12.56 11.76
N PHE A 200 -0.12 -12.60 10.42
CA PHE A 200 -1.19 -12.06 9.59
C PHE A 200 -2.50 -12.83 9.76
N LEU A 201 -2.45 -14.17 9.80
CA LEU A 201 -3.63 -14.98 10.09
C LEU A 201 -4.21 -14.70 11.49
N ASP A 202 -3.35 -14.46 12.49
CA ASP A 202 -3.78 -14.10 13.84
C ASP A 202 -4.47 -12.73 13.88
N LEU A 203 -3.94 -11.72 13.20
CA LEU A 203 -4.58 -10.40 13.10
C LEU A 203 -6.00 -10.49 12.53
N MET A 204 -6.18 -11.30 11.49
CA MET A 204 -7.49 -11.52 10.86
C MET A 204 -8.43 -12.27 11.81
N ARG A 205 -8.01 -13.43 12.31
CA ARG A 205 -8.86 -14.32 13.14
C ARG A 205 -9.18 -13.77 14.52
N SER A 206 -8.29 -12.99 15.10
CA SER A 206 -8.53 -12.29 16.38
C SER A 206 -9.51 -11.12 16.23
N GLY A 207 -9.84 -10.72 15.00
CA GLY A 207 -10.64 -9.54 14.71
C GLY A 207 -9.88 -8.23 14.88
N THR A 208 -8.55 -8.27 15.00
CA THR A 208 -7.70 -7.06 14.97
C THR A 208 -7.80 -6.35 13.62
N VAL A 209 -8.04 -7.09 12.54
CA VAL A 209 -8.24 -6.58 11.18
C VAL A 209 -9.62 -6.97 10.66
N ASP A 210 -10.36 -5.98 10.14
CA ASP A 210 -11.70 -6.16 9.58
C ASP A 210 -11.67 -6.38 8.07
N ILE A 211 -10.85 -5.59 7.36
CA ILE A 211 -10.80 -5.54 5.89
C ILE A 211 -9.40 -5.89 5.39
N VAL A 212 -9.25 -6.93 4.57
CA VAL A 212 -7.96 -7.37 4.03
C VAL A 212 -7.87 -7.13 2.53
N PHE A 213 -6.79 -6.52 2.09
CA PHE A 213 -6.39 -6.40 0.69
C PHE A 213 -5.30 -7.41 0.37
N ALA A 214 -5.43 -8.08 -0.78
CA ALA A 214 -4.42 -8.99 -1.30
C ALA A 214 -4.40 -8.98 -2.83
N ASN A 215 -3.31 -9.39 -3.44
CA ASN A 215 -3.33 -9.93 -4.81
C ASN A 215 -3.41 -11.47 -4.79
N ARG A 216 -3.54 -12.07 -5.98
CA ARG A 216 -3.57 -13.52 -6.14
C ARG A 216 -2.36 -14.21 -5.48
N GLN A 217 -1.15 -13.72 -5.71
CA GLN A 217 0.10 -14.32 -5.24
C GLN A 217 0.18 -14.30 -3.71
N GLU A 218 -0.21 -13.20 -3.08
CA GLU A 218 -0.29 -13.04 -1.63
C GLU A 218 -1.34 -13.96 -1.01
N ALA A 219 -2.52 -14.07 -1.62
CA ALA A 219 -3.58 -14.97 -1.13
C ALA A 219 -3.14 -16.44 -1.20
N LEU A 220 -2.51 -16.85 -2.30
CA LEU A 220 -1.93 -18.19 -2.45
C LEU A 220 -0.82 -18.44 -1.41
N ALA A 221 0.08 -17.47 -1.22
CA ALA A 221 1.18 -17.56 -0.26
C ALA A 221 0.70 -17.62 1.21
N LEU A 222 -0.38 -16.91 1.55
CA LEU A 222 -0.96 -16.90 2.89
C LEU A 222 -1.44 -18.29 3.31
N TYR A 223 -1.98 -19.05 2.35
CA TYR A 223 -2.55 -20.36 2.59
C TYR A 223 -1.69 -21.54 2.15
N GLN A 224 -0.54 -21.26 1.53
CA GLN A 224 0.39 -22.26 0.99
C GLN A 224 -0.31 -23.26 0.06
N THR A 225 -1.12 -22.73 -0.84
CA THR A 225 -1.86 -23.50 -1.84
C THR A 225 -1.60 -22.93 -3.22
N GLU A 226 -1.74 -23.77 -4.24
CA GLU A 226 -1.76 -23.37 -5.65
C GLU A 226 -3.20 -23.20 -6.17
N ASP A 227 -4.20 -23.61 -5.38
CA ASP A 227 -5.62 -23.47 -5.70
C ASP A 227 -6.13 -22.10 -5.26
N PHE A 228 -6.41 -21.24 -6.23
CA PHE A 228 -6.91 -19.91 -5.96
C PHE A 228 -8.32 -19.91 -5.37
N GLU A 229 -9.19 -20.84 -5.74
CA GLU A 229 -10.53 -20.95 -5.13
C GLU A 229 -10.45 -21.41 -3.68
N GLU A 230 -9.51 -22.30 -3.35
CA GLU A 230 -9.20 -22.62 -1.94
C GLU A 230 -8.77 -21.37 -1.17
N ALA A 231 -7.83 -20.59 -1.71
CA ALA A 231 -7.36 -19.36 -1.08
C ALA A 231 -8.49 -18.34 -0.86
N LEU A 232 -9.37 -18.15 -1.85
CA LEU A 232 -10.55 -17.27 -1.74
C LEU A 232 -11.52 -17.72 -0.64
N ASN A 233 -11.79 -19.03 -0.55
CA ASN A 233 -12.68 -19.56 0.48
C ASN A 233 -12.09 -19.40 1.88
N ARG A 234 -10.77 -19.57 2.03
CA ARG A 234 -10.09 -19.42 3.32
C ARG A 234 -9.97 -17.96 3.75
N ILE A 235 -9.65 -17.03 2.85
CA ILE A 235 -9.56 -15.60 3.20
C ILE A 235 -10.92 -15.03 3.63
N ALA A 236 -12.01 -15.45 2.97
CA ALA A 236 -13.36 -15.04 3.33
C ALA A 236 -13.83 -15.59 4.69
N ALA A 237 -13.21 -16.68 5.18
CA ALA A 237 -13.49 -17.24 6.49
C ALA A 237 -12.67 -16.58 7.61
N ASP A 238 -11.48 -16.05 7.28
CA ASP A 238 -10.55 -15.49 8.27
C ASP A 238 -10.76 -13.99 8.54
N CYS A 239 -11.46 -13.23 7.67
CA CYS A 239 -11.75 -11.80 7.86
C CYS A 239 -13.17 -11.41 7.44
N LYS A 240 -13.64 -10.21 7.83
CA LYS A 240 -15.03 -9.76 7.54
C LYS A 240 -15.21 -9.42 6.06
N ILE A 241 -14.25 -8.71 5.48
CA ILE A 241 -14.21 -8.34 4.06
C ILE A 241 -12.81 -8.60 3.52
N ALA A 242 -12.72 -9.27 2.39
CA ALA A 242 -11.47 -9.39 1.62
C ALA A 242 -11.66 -8.76 0.24
N ALA A 243 -10.69 -7.98 -0.22
CA ALA A 243 -10.63 -7.42 -1.56
C ALA A 243 -9.38 -7.97 -2.25
N VAL A 244 -9.59 -8.94 -3.15
CA VAL A 244 -8.51 -9.70 -3.80
C VAL A 244 -8.39 -9.26 -5.26
N THR A 245 -7.24 -8.68 -5.59
CA THR A 245 -6.89 -8.23 -6.95
C THR A 245 -6.28 -9.36 -7.77
N MET A 246 -6.55 -9.35 -9.07
CA MET A 246 -6.17 -10.38 -10.03
C MET A 246 -5.53 -9.77 -11.29
N SER A 247 -4.82 -8.65 -11.11
CA SER A 247 -4.18 -7.88 -12.18
C SER A 247 -5.17 -7.51 -13.29
N GLU A 248 -4.89 -7.88 -14.55
CA GLU A 248 -5.74 -7.62 -15.71
C GLU A 248 -7.11 -8.31 -15.64
N ASN A 249 -7.28 -9.30 -14.75
CA ASN A 249 -8.56 -9.98 -14.51
C ASN A 249 -9.43 -9.26 -13.49
N GLY A 250 -9.05 -8.05 -13.06
CA GLY A 250 -9.84 -7.22 -12.17
C GLY A 250 -9.71 -7.63 -10.71
N ALA A 251 -10.81 -7.70 -9.98
CA ALA A 251 -10.84 -8.02 -8.57
C ALA A 251 -12.09 -8.81 -8.15
N VAL A 252 -12.00 -9.48 -7.01
CA VAL A 252 -13.12 -10.10 -6.33
C VAL A 252 -13.19 -9.60 -4.89
N ILE A 253 -14.36 -9.09 -4.49
CA ILE A 253 -14.63 -8.65 -3.13
C ILE A 253 -15.46 -9.72 -2.44
N LEU A 254 -15.02 -10.19 -1.27
CA LEU A 254 -15.64 -11.26 -0.50
C LEU A 254 -16.18 -10.71 0.81
N LYS A 255 -17.40 -11.13 1.19
CA LYS A 255 -18.00 -10.85 2.50
C LYS A 255 -18.84 -12.06 2.93
N GLY A 256 -18.27 -12.90 3.80
CA GLY A 256 -18.87 -14.19 4.12
C GLY A 256 -19.03 -15.05 2.85
N GLN A 257 -20.26 -15.36 2.45
CA GLN A 257 -20.54 -16.11 1.22
C GLN A 257 -20.73 -15.24 -0.02
N GLU A 258 -20.84 -13.92 0.14
CA GLU A 258 -21.02 -12.98 -0.96
C GLU A 258 -19.70 -12.81 -1.72
N ARG A 259 -19.77 -12.82 -3.06
CA ARG A 259 -18.64 -12.54 -3.96
C ARG A 259 -19.06 -11.54 -5.02
N TYR A 260 -18.32 -10.45 -5.13
CA TYR A 260 -18.52 -9.39 -6.12
C TYR A 260 -17.32 -9.34 -7.04
N TYR A 261 -17.47 -9.85 -8.26
CA TYR A 261 -16.44 -9.76 -9.29
C TYR A 261 -16.54 -8.42 -10.01
N VAL A 262 -15.40 -7.78 -10.22
CA VAL A 262 -15.28 -6.49 -10.90
C VAL A 262 -14.18 -6.57 -11.94
N ASP A 263 -14.51 -6.22 -13.18
CA ASP A 263 -13.56 -6.20 -14.28
C ASP A 263 -12.52 -5.08 -14.12
N ALA A 264 -11.29 -5.34 -14.56
CA ALA A 264 -10.30 -4.29 -14.74
C ALA A 264 -10.74 -3.31 -15.84
N ILE A 265 -10.33 -2.04 -15.73
CA ILE A 265 -10.56 -1.10 -16.82
C ILE A 265 -9.70 -1.47 -18.03
N ARG A 266 -10.15 -1.11 -19.22
CA ARG A 266 -9.33 -1.19 -20.42
C ARG A 266 -8.27 -0.07 -20.39
N ILE A 267 -7.00 -0.46 -20.46
CA ILE A 267 -5.86 0.46 -20.52
C ILE A 267 -5.26 0.52 -21.93
N ARG A 268 -4.44 1.55 -22.20
CA ARG A 268 -3.70 1.66 -23.46
C ARG A 268 -2.46 0.77 -23.49
N GLU A 269 -1.68 0.83 -22.41
CA GLU A 269 -0.39 0.16 -22.24
C GLU A 269 -0.07 0.08 -20.74
N VAL A 270 0.57 -1.01 -20.29
CA VAL A 270 1.14 -1.09 -18.95
C VAL A 270 2.51 -0.40 -18.99
N VAL A 271 2.64 0.75 -18.34
CA VAL A 271 3.88 1.55 -18.35
C VAL A 271 4.77 1.17 -17.18
N ASP A 272 4.19 1.10 -15.98
CA ASP A 272 4.86 0.80 -14.72
C ASP A 272 3.79 0.35 -13.71
N THR A 273 3.88 -0.88 -13.22
CA THR A 273 2.90 -1.48 -12.29
C THR A 273 3.05 -0.96 -10.85
N THR A 274 4.02 -0.11 -10.56
CA THR A 274 4.25 0.47 -9.23
C THR A 274 3.01 1.25 -8.77
N GLY A 275 2.53 0.95 -7.55
CA GLY A 275 1.35 1.59 -6.96
C GLY A 275 0.00 0.98 -7.34
N ALA A 276 -0.07 -0.04 -8.21
CA ALA A 276 -1.35 -0.61 -8.65
C ALA A 276 -2.25 -1.09 -7.48
N GLY A 277 -1.70 -1.88 -6.57
CA GLY A 277 -2.42 -2.37 -5.39
C GLY A 277 -2.77 -1.26 -4.40
N ASP A 278 -1.86 -0.29 -4.23
CA ASP A 278 -2.05 0.87 -3.35
C ASP A 278 -3.25 1.70 -3.79
N LEU A 279 -3.33 2.00 -5.09
CA LEU A 279 -4.42 2.80 -5.66
C LEU A 279 -5.71 2.00 -5.80
N PHE A 280 -5.65 0.68 -5.94
CA PHE A 280 -6.82 -0.16 -5.77
C PHE A 280 -7.41 0.01 -4.36
N ALA A 281 -6.58 -0.07 -3.33
CA ALA A 281 -7.00 0.17 -1.95
C ALA A 281 -7.53 1.59 -1.74
N SER A 282 -6.92 2.62 -2.37
CA SER A 282 -7.44 4.00 -2.33
C SER A 282 -8.86 4.10 -2.86
N GLY A 283 -9.11 3.57 -4.07
CA GLY A 283 -10.42 3.61 -4.70
C GLY A 283 -11.47 2.85 -3.90
N PHE A 284 -11.11 1.65 -3.42
CA PHE A 284 -11.99 0.85 -2.59
C PHE A 284 -12.34 1.56 -1.28
N LEU A 285 -11.35 2.02 -0.52
CA LEU A 285 -11.56 2.63 0.79
C LEU A 285 -12.27 3.98 0.68
N TYR A 286 -12.01 4.74 -0.38
CA TYR A 286 -12.81 5.93 -0.69
C TYR A 286 -14.29 5.56 -0.90
N GLY A 287 -14.60 4.60 -1.78
CA GLY A 287 -15.98 4.17 -2.00
C GLY A 287 -16.64 3.65 -0.71
N TYR A 288 -15.91 2.84 0.04
CA TYR A 288 -16.39 2.20 1.26
C TYR A 288 -16.75 3.22 2.34
N THR A 289 -15.86 4.18 2.59
CA THR A 289 -16.07 5.25 3.59
C THR A 289 -17.13 6.27 3.18
N GLN A 290 -17.50 6.29 1.90
CA GLN A 290 -18.62 7.06 1.35
C GLN A 290 -19.95 6.27 1.33
N GLY A 291 -19.98 5.05 1.86
CA GLY A 291 -21.19 4.23 1.99
C GLY A 291 -21.66 3.58 0.68
N ARG A 292 -20.73 3.32 -0.25
CA ARG A 292 -21.03 2.69 -1.55
C ARG A 292 -21.17 1.18 -1.41
N SER A 293 -21.74 0.54 -2.44
CA SER A 293 -21.79 -0.93 -2.52
C SER A 293 -20.37 -1.50 -2.67
N LEU A 294 -20.15 -2.74 -2.22
CA LEU A 294 -18.84 -3.40 -2.35
C LEU A 294 -18.40 -3.54 -3.81
N GLU A 295 -19.34 -3.76 -4.73
CA GLU A 295 -19.08 -3.78 -6.16
C GLU A 295 -18.58 -2.40 -6.67
N ASP A 296 -19.23 -1.30 -6.25
CA ASP A 296 -18.80 0.05 -6.62
C ASP A 296 -17.45 0.41 -5.99
N CYS A 297 -17.17 -0.08 -4.77
CA CYS A 297 -15.85 0.06 -4.14
C CYS A 297 -14.78 -0.65 -4.98
N GLY A 298 -15.05 -1.88 -5.43
CA GLY A 298 -14.18 -2.61 -6.35
C GLY A 298 -13.97 -1.85 -7.68
N LYS A 299 -15.03 -1.27 -8.26
CA LYS A 299 -14.94 -0.49 -9.51
C LYS A 299 -14.06 0.75 -9.36
N LEU A 300 -14.20 1.48 -8.25
CA LEU A 300 -13.34 2.62 -7.92
C LEU A 300 -11.88 2.17 -7.75
N GLY A 301 -11.65 1.03 -7.09
CA GLY A 301 -10.32 0.44 -6.97
C GLY A 301 -9.70 0.11 -8.33
N CYS A 302 -10.42 -0.62 -9.18
CA CYS A 302 -9.96 -0.96 -10.53
C CYS A 302 -9.71 0.27 -11.42
N LEU A 303 -10.53 1.32 -11.28
CA LEU A 303 -10.32 2.59 -11.99
C LEU A 303 -9.00 3.25 -11.56
N ALA A 304 -8.79 3.44 -10.26
CA ALA A 304 -7.61 4.10 -9.74
C ALA A 304 -6.32 3.32 -10.04
N ALA A 305 -6.36 1.98 -9.90
CA ALA A 305 -5.26 1.10 -10.26
C ALA A 305 -4.94 1.15 -11.77
N GLY A 306 -5.95 1.11 -12.63
CA GLY A 306 -5.72 1.17 -14.07
C GLY A 306 -5.20 2.53 -14.54
N ILE A 307 -5.46 3.62 -13.81
CA ILE A 307 -4.89 4.94 -14.11
C ILE A 307 -3.41 4.98 -13.73
N VAL A 308 -3.05 4.52 -12.52
CA VAL A 308 -1.65 4.63 -12.05
C VAL A 308 -0.69 3.79 -12.89
N ILE A 309 -1.11 2.63 -13.39
CA ILE A 309 -0.22 1.77 -14.19
C ILE A 309 0.08 2.31 -15.60
N GLN A 310 -0.58 3.39 -16.02
CA GLN A 310 -0.38 4.05 -17.32
C GLN A 310 0.58 5.25 -17.24
N GLN A 311 1.31 5.40 -16.13
CA GLN A 311 2.34 6.42 -15.92
C GLN A 311 3.56 5.80 -15.26
N ILE A 312 4.69 6.52 -15.22
CA ILE A 312 5.82 6.18 -14.36
C ILE A 312 5.56 6.74 -12.96
N GLY A 313 5.81 5.94 -11.94
CA GLY A 313 5.76 6.35 -10.55
C GLY A 313 4.39 6.15 -9.87
N PRO A 314 4.40 6.05 -8.53
CA PRO A 314 3.37 5.34 -7.77
C PRO A 314 2.12 6.15 -7.44
N ARG A 315 2.09 7.46 -7.71
CA ARG A 315 0.98 8.35 -7.34
C ARG A 315 0.40 9.02 -8.59
N PRO A 316 -0.92 8.92 -8.84
CA PRO A 316 -1.53 9.51 -10.02
C PRO A 316 -1.28 11.01 -10.15
N MET A 317 -0.70 11.41 -11.29
CA MET A 317 -0.47 12.82 -11.63
C MET A 317 -1.71 13.52 -12.20
N THR A 318 -2.77 12.76 -12.46
CA THR A 318 -4.07 13.24 -12.93
C THR A 318 -5.12 13.17 -11.81
N SER A 319 -6.20 13.95 -11.92
CA SER A 319 -7.30 13.91 -10.97
C SER A 319 -8.10 12.60 -11.08
N LEU A 320 -8.03 11.77 -10.03
CA LEU A 320 -8.84 10.56 -9.88
C LEU A 320 -10.31 10.89 -9.67
N SER A 321 -10.63 11.96 -8.95
CA SER A 321 -12.01 12.40 -8.75
C SER A 321 -12.69 12.79 -10.07
N GLU A 322 -12.01 13.52 -10.96
CA GLU A 322 -12.55 13.79 -12.29
C GLU A 322 -12.70 12.51 -13.12
N ALA A 323 -11.73 11.59 -13.08
CA ALA A 323 -11.85 10.31 -13.77
C ALA A 323 -13.05 9.48 -13.26
N ALA A 324 -13.29 9.46 -11.94
CA ALA A 324 -14.42 8.77 -11.33
C ALA A 324 -15.77 9.38 -11.74
N LYS A 325 -15.87 10.72 -11.83
CA LYS A 325 -17.07 11.40 -12.37
C LYS A 325 -17.34 11.02 -13.81
N HIS A 326 -16.31 11.03 -14.66
CA HIS A 326 -16.43 10.65 -16.07
C HIS A 326 -16.85 9.17 -16.23
N ALA A 327 -16.43 8.30 -15.32
CA ALA A 327 -16.83 6.90 -15.27
C ALA A 327 -18.23 6.67 -14.65
N GLY A 328 -18.90 7.73 -14.16
CA GLY A 328 -20.19 7.62 -13.46
C GLY A 328 -20.11 6.90 -12.12
N LEU A 329 -18.93 6.87 -11.50
CA LEU A 329 -18.69 6.17 -10.24
C LEU A 329 -18.83 7.08 -9.03
N ILE A 330 -18.85 8.41 -9.17
CA ILE A 330 -19.17 9.39 -8.10
C ILE A 330 -19.98 10.55 -8.65
#